data_AF-A0A8B8TPN4-F1
#
_entry.id   AF-A0A8B8TPN4-F1
#
_cell.length_a   1.000
_cell.length_b   1.000
_cell.length_c   1.000
_cell.angle_alpha   90.00
_cell.angle_beta   90.00
_cell.angle_gamma   90.00
#
_symmetry.space_group_name_H-M   'P 1'
#
loop_
_entity.id
_entity.type
_entity.pdbx_description
1 polymer ?
#
loop_
_entity_poly.entity_id
_entity_poly.type
_entity_poly.pdbx_seq_one_letter_code
_entity_poly.pdbx_strand_id
1 'polypeptide(L)'
;MSLHPTGLLGLVLLLGQTICAQEGTLPRPSISAEPDSVIPRGRPVTIVCRGPAGFKTFRLENEEDTNDFKDTRASSPLGPHQTEARFLIPAVSEGTATHYRCRYIKEHVWSEPSESLELVVTGDRQPAPTGEVKE
;
A
#
# COMPACT_ATOMS: atom_id res chain seq x y z
N MET A 1 24.40 50.37 -20.79
CA MET A 1 24.62 48.98 -20.33
C MET A 1 23.39 48.61 -19.50
N SER A 2 22.43 47.96 -20.14
CA SER A 2 21.10 47.69 -19.59
C SER A 2 21.21 46.55 -18.57
N LEU A 3 20.97 46.84 -17.29
CA LEU A 3 20.74 45.82 -16.28
C LEU A 3 19.24 45.78 -16.01
N HIS A 4 18.56 44.84 -16.65
CA HIS A 4 17.11 44.69 -16.60
C HIS A 4 16.68 44.19 -15.19
N PRO A 5 15.66 44.78 -14.55
CA PRO A 5 15.28 44.47 -13.16
C PRO A 5 14.67 43.07 -12.98
N THR A 6 14.40 42.35 -14.08
CA THR A 6 13.90 40.97 -14.06
C THR A 6 14.96 39.94 -13.67
N GLY A 7 16.25 40.28 -13.74
CA GLY A 7 17.34 39.37 -13.35
C GLY A 7 17.45 39.16 -11.83
N LEU A 8 17.04 40.13 -11.03
CA LEU A 8 17.13 40.04 -9.56
C LEU A 8 15.94 39.27 -8.96
N LEU A 9 14.76 39.37 -9.57
CA LEU A 9 13.56 38.67 -9.09
C LEU A 9 13.68 37.13 -9.25
N GLY A 10 14.45 36.67 -10.24
CA GLY A 10 14.71 35.25 -10.47
C GLY A 10 15.66 34.60 -9.46
N LEU A 11 16.63 35.35 -8.92
CA LEU A 11 17.58 34.81 -7.93
C LEU A 11 16.96 34.65 -6.53
N VAL A 12 15.96 35.47 -6.20
CA VAL A 12 15.26 35.40 -4.89
C VAL A 12 14.30 34.21 -4.82
N LEU A 13 13.68 33.82 -5.94
CA LEU A 13 12.77 32.67 -6.00
C LEU A 13 13.49 31.31 -5.96
N LEU A 14 14.78 31.25 -6.29
CA LEU A 14 15.58 30.01 -6.22
C LEU A 14 16.14 29.70 -4.82
N LEU A 15 16.17 30.69 -3.92
CA LEU A 15 16.53 30.48 -2.50
C LEU A 15 15.33 30.12 -1.62
N GLY A 16 14.10 30.24 -2.15
CA GLY A 16 12.85 29.95 -1.44
C GLY A 16 12.32 28.53 -1.63
N GLN A 17 12.93 27.74 -2.52
CA GLN A 17 12.72 26.30 -2.56
C GLN A 17 13.61 25.68 -1.49
N THR A 18 13.22 25.88 -0.23
CA THR A 18 13.60 24.95 0.83
C THR A 18 13.05 23.61 0.39
N ILE A 19 13.89 22.83 -0.29
CA ILE A 19 13.77 21.39 -0.32
C ILE A 19 13.68 21.05 1.17
N CYS A 20 12.50 20.66 1.63
CA CYS A 20 12.36 19.96 2.88
C CYS A 20 13.05 18.60 2.70
N ALA A 21 14.38 18.62 2.58
CA ALA A 21 15.23 17.51 2.97
C ALA A 21 15.17 17.51 4.50
N GLN A 22 13.99 17.19 5.01
CA GLN A 22 13.75 16.99 6.41
C GLN A 22 14.41 15.65 6.75
N GLU A 23 15.28 15.66 7.75
CA GLU A 23 15.78 14.44 8.36
C GLU A 23 14.60 13.49 8.67
N GLY A 24 14.60 12.33 8.02
CA GLY A 24 14.24 11.08 8.69
C GLY A 24 12.79 10.62 8.71
N THR A 25 11.89 11.06 7.83
CA THR A 25 10.57 10.42 7.70
C THR A 25 10.56 9.42 6.54
N LEU A 26 10.37 8.13 6.84
CA LEU A 26 10.21 7.10 5.84
C LEU A 26 9.00 7.42 4.95
N PRO A 27 9.11 7.37 3.60
CA PRO A 27 7.99 7.65 2.70
C PRO A 27 6.75 6.81 3.03
N ARG A 28 5.56 7.42 3.00
CA ARG A 28 4.30 6.70 3.22
C ARG A 28 4.12 5.62 2.13
N PRO A 29 3.81 4.36 2.48
CA PRO A 29 3.49 3.34 1.49
C PRO A 29 2.11 3.56 0.88
N SER A 30 1.86 2.96 -0.28
CA SER A 30 0.52 2.88 -0.89
C SER A 30 -0.11 1.52 -0.66
N ILE A 31 -1.44 1.46 -0.64
CA ILE A 31 -2.24 0.25 -0.51
C ILE A 31 -3.24 0.16 -1.67
N SER A 32 -3.49 -1.05 -2.16
CA SER A 32 -4.53 -1.35 -3.14
C SER A 32 -5.05 -2.78 -2.97
N ALA A 33 -6.19 -3.10 -3.57
CA ALA A 33 -6.71 -4.46 -3.64
C ALA A 33 -6.75 -4.96 -5.09
N GLU A 34 -6.47 -6.24 -5.31
CA GLU A 34 -6.58 -6.91 -6.60
C GLU A 34 -7.47 -8.16 -6.44
N PRO A 35 -8.51 -8.35 -7.26
CA PRO A 35 -8.88 -7.54 -8.43
C PRO A 35 -9.57 -6.21 -8.09
N ASP A 36 -10.23 -6.10 -6.93
CA ASP A 36 -10.92 -4.89 -6.45
C ASP A 36 -11.07 -4.96 -4.91
N SER A 37 -11.57 -3.89 -4.28
CA SER A 37 -11.86 -3.85 -2.84
C SER A 37 -13.29 -4.27 -2.47
N VAL A 38 -14.17 -4.46 -3.46
CA VAL A 38 -15.53 -4.97 -3.27
C VAL A 38 -15.60 -6.40 -3.81
N ILE A 39 -15.66 -7.39 -2.92
CA ILE A 39 -15.44 -8.80 -3.29
C ILE A 39 -16.58 -9.69 -2.77
N PRO A 40 -17.15 -10.59 -3.61
CA PRO A 40 -18.14 -11.55 -3.14
C PRO A 40 -17.59 -12.51 -2.09
N ARG A 41 -18.43 -12.87 -1.12
CA ARG A 41 -18.10 -13.80 -0.04
C ARG A 41 -17.47 -15.11 -0.58
N GLY A 42 -16.37 -15.53 0.04
CA GLY A 42 -15.67 -16.76 -0.32
C GLY A 42 -14.75 -16.64 -1.54
N ARG A 43 -14.72 -15.48 -2.22
CA ARG A 43 -13.76 -15.21 -3.30
C ARG A 43 -12.42 -14.73 -2.73
N PRO A 44 -11.31 -14.95 -3.46
CA PRO A 44 -10.01 -14.46 -3.05
C PRO A 44 -9.84 -12.96 -3.36
N VAL A 45 -9.03 -12.30 -2.54
CA VAL A 45 -8.51 -10.95 -2.82
C VAL A 45 -7.05 -10.87 -2.40
N THR A 46 -6.25 -10.10 -3.11
CA THR A 46 -4.88 -9.79 -2.71
C THR A 46 -4.78 -8.31 -2.35
N ILE A 47 -4.43 -8.01 -1.11
CA ILE A 47 -4.07 -6.65 -0.72
C ILE A 47 -2.59 -6.45 -1.06
N VAL A 48 -2.28 -5.36 -1.77
CA VAL A 48 -0.94 -5.05 -2.25
C VAL A 48 -0.45 -3.77 -1.59
N CYS A 49 0.62 -3.90 -0.81
CA CYS A 49 1.35 -2.76 -0.26
C CYS A 49 2.53 -2.44 -1.17
N ARG A 50 2.72 -1.18 -1.58
CA ARG A 50 3.89 -0.74 -2.34
C ARG A 50 4.66 0.33 -1.58
N GLY A 51 5.98 0.25 -1.63
CA GLY A 51 6.87 1.17 -0.95
C GLY A 51 8.25 1.23 -1.63
N PRO A 52 9.17 2.07 -1.14
CA PRO A 52 10.48 2.21 -1.76
C PRO A 52 11.28 0.90 -1.78
N ALA A 53 12.14 0.72 -2.78
CA ALA A 53 12.98 -0.46 -2.93
C ALA A 53 13.97 -0.62 -1.75
N GLY A 54 14.42 -1.86 -1.51
CA GLY A 54 15.42 -2.17 -0.48
C GLY A 54 14.82 -2.47 0.91
N PHE A 55 13.49 -2.41 1.07
CA PHE A 55 12.81 -2.80 2.30
C PHE A 55 12.37 -4.26 2.25
N LYS A 56 12.51 -4.94 3.39
CA LYS A 56 12.34 -6.40 3.46
C LYS A 56 10.97 -6.81 3.97
N THR A 57 10.33 -6.02 4.82
CA THR A 57 9.12 -6.44 5.54
C THR A 57 8.08 -5.33 5.52
N PHE A 58 6.89 -5.70 5.07
CA PHE A 58 5.67 -4.91 5.16
C PHE A 58 4.73 -5.54 6.16
N ARG A 59 3.89 -4.70 6.77
CA ARG A 59 2.82 -5.08 7.67
C ARG A 59 1.50 -4.59 7.11
N LEU A 60 0.53 -5.49 7.06
CA LEU A 60 -0.87 -5.18 6.84
C LEU A 60 -1.57 -5.17 8.20
N GLU A 61 -2.11 -4.04 8.61
CA GLU A 61 -2.78 -3.83 9.90
C GLU A 61 -4.27 -3.61 9.66
N ASN A 62 -5.10 -4.15 10.55
CA ASN A 62 -6.48 -3.71 10.70
C ASN A 62 -6.49 -2.34 11.38
N GLU A 63 -7.25 -1.39 10.83
CA GLU A 63 -7.34 -0.02 11.36
C GLU A 63 -8.11 0.04 12.70
N GLU A 64 -9.07 -0.85 12.93
CA GLU A 64 -9.86 -0.91 14.15
C GLU A 64 -9.11 -1.61 15.30
N ASP A 65 -8.25 -2.58 14.98
CA ASP A 65 -7.35 -3.24 15.94
C ASP A 65 -5.96 -3.46 15.34
N THR A 66 -5.04 -2.55 15.63
CA THR A 66 -3.65 -2.63 15.12
C THR A 66 -2.86 -3.83 15.64
N ASN A 67 -3.39 -4.60 16.62
CA ASN A 67 -2.80 -5.88 17.02
C ASN A 67 -3.17 -7.02 16.08
N ASP A 68 -4.26 -6.88 15.31
CA ASP A 68 -4.57 -7.75 14.18
C ASP A 68 -3.76 -7.29 12.96
N PHE A 69 -2.59 -7.92 12.79
CA PHE A 69 -1.71 -7.62 11.69
C PHE A 69 -1.08 -8.88 11.08
N LYS A 70 -0.64 -8.73 9.84
CA LYS A 70 0.17 -9.73 9.13
C LYS A 70 1.44 -9.09 8.62
N ASP A 71 2.57 -9.70 8.93
CA ASP A 71 3.86 -9.34 8.34
C ASP A 71 4.12 -10.21 7.10
N THR A 72 4.65 -9.60 6.04
CA THR A 72 5.05 -10.31 4.83
C THR A 72 6.28 -9.67 4.25
N ARG A 73 7.16 -10.50 3.68
CA ARG A 73 8.35 -9.98 3.01
C ARG A 73 7.97 -9.32 1.70
N ALA A 74 8.72 -8.28 1.36
CA ALA A 74 8.66 -7.72 0.03
C ALA A 74 8.95 -8.81 -1.02
N SER A 75 8.16 -8.78 -2.09
CA SER A 75 8.30 -9.61 -3.29
C SER A 75 9.43 -9.07 -4.17
N SER A 76 9.47 -9.48 -5.43
CA SER A 76 10.42 -8.96 -6.42
C SER A 76 10.33 -7.42 -6.55
N PRO A 77 11.45 -6.74 -6.86
CA PRO A 77 11.45 -5.31 -7.14
C PRO A 77 10.49 -4.95 -8.29
N LEU A 78 9.74 -3.86 -8.12
CA LEU A 78 8.97 -3.20 -9.18
C LEU A 78 9.84 -2.11 -9.81
N GLY A 79 10.93 -2.56 -10.43
CA GLY A 79 11.99 -1.67 -10.94
C GLY A 79 12.95 -1.18 -9.85
N PRO A 80 13.76 -0.15 -10.14
CA PRO A 80 14.88 0.25 -9.29
C PRO A 80 14.49 0.99 -8.00
N HIS A 81 13.27 1.54 -7.93
CA HIS A 81 12.86 2.44 -6.85
C HIS A 81 11.71 1.91 -5.99
N GLN A 82 11.05 0.83 -6.39
CA GLN A 82 9.87 0.34 -5.69
C GLN A 82 9.94 -1.17 -5.45
N THR A 83 9.31 -1.61 -4.37
CA THR A 83 9.00 -3.02 -4.10
C THR A 83 7.57 -3.12 -3.58
N GLU A 84 7.03 -4.33 -3.55
CA GLU A 84 5.69 -4.58 -3.05
C GLU A 84 5.63 -5.81 -2.15
N ALA A 85 4.65 -5.86 -1.25
CA ALA A 85 4.27 -7.06 -0.54
C ALA A 85 2.81 -7.37 -0.84
N ARG A 86 2.50 -8.67 -0.99
CA ARG A 86 1.20 -9.15 -1.43
C ARG A 86 0.61 -10.03 -0.34
N PHE A 87 -0.58 -9.66 0.14
CA PHE A 87 -1.29 -10.33 1.21
C PHE A 87 -2.54 -10.99 0.63
N LEU A 88 -2.46 -12.30 0.38
CA LEU A 88 -3.59 -13.07 -0.12
C LEU A 88 -4.56 -13.37 1.03
N ILE A 89 -5.83 -13.01 0.84
CA ILE A 89 -6.96 -13.49 1.61
C ILE A 89 -7.69 -14.52 0.71
N PRO A 90 -7.53 -15.84 0.94
CA PRO A 90 -8.01 -16.86 0.02
C PRO A 90 -9.53 -16.88 -0.13
N ALA A 91 -10.25 -16.50 0.91
CA ALA A 91 -11.70 -16.47 0.96
C ALA A 91 -12.16 -15.33 1.89
N VAL A 92 -12.74 -14.28 1.32
CA VAL A 92 -13.26 -13.16 2.13
C VAL A 92 -14.55 -13.55 2.86
N SER A 93 -14.76 -12.92 4.01
CA SER A 93 -15.96 -13.09 4.84
C SER A 93 -16.25 -11.80 5.59
N GLU A 94 -17.37 -11.72 6.31
CA GLU A 94 -17.67 -10.54 7.15
C GLU A 94 -16.53 -10.18 8.11
N GLY A 95 -15.80 -11.18 8.64
CA GLY A 95 -14.66 -10.94 9.52
C GLY A 95 -13.42 -10.36 8.84
N THR A 96 -13.38 -10.34 7.50
CA THR A 96 -12.35 -9.64 6.73
C THR A 96 -12.84 -8.31 6.18
N ALA A 97 -14.13 -7.99 6.32
CA ALA A 97 -14.71 -6.74 5.83
C ALA A 97 -14.37 -5.59 6.80
N THR A 98 -13.21 -4.97 6.59
CA THR A 98 -12.66 -3.96 7.50
C THR A 98 -11.78 -2.97 6.72
N HIS A 99 -11.23 -2.01 7.44
CA HIS A 99 -10.30 -1.03 6.95
C HIS A 99 -8.87 -1.51 7.19
N TYR A 100 -8.08 -1.56 6.12
CA TYR A 100 -6.69 -2.00 6.16
C TYR A 100 -5.73 -0.84 5.93
N ARG A 101 -4.57 -0.90 6.59
CA ARG A 101 -3.44 0.00 6.33
C ARG A 101 -2.14 -0.77 6.18
N CYS A 102 -1.24 -0.26 5.34
CA CYS A 102 0.10 -0.78 5.15
C CYS A 102 1.11 0.03 5.95
N ARG A 103 2.09 -0.66 6.52
CA ARG A 103 3.35 -0.07 7.01
C ARG A 103 4.52 -0.89 6.48
N TYR A 104 5.72 -0.32 6.53
CA TYR A 104 6.94 -1.10 6.39
C TYR A 104 7.95 -0.69 7.43
N ILE A 105 8.87 -1.59 7.73
CA ILE A 105 9.95 -1.35 8.67
C ILE A 105 11.27 -1.22 7.91
N LYS A 106 12.03 -0.18 8.27
CA LYS A 106 13.42 -0.02 7.89
C LYS A 106 14.25 -0.09 9.17
N GLU A 107 15.06 -1.15 9.27
CA GLU A 107 15.83 -1.47 10.48
C GLU A 107 14.93 -1.58 11.72
N HIS A 108 14.82 -0.52 12.52
CA HIS A 108 14.03 -0.47 13.75
C HIS A 108 12.93 0.61 13.71
N VAL A 109 12.72 1.27 12.56
CA VAL A 109 11.79 2.39 12.41
C VAL A 109 10.66 1.99 11.46
N TRP A 110 9.43 2.19 11.91
CA TRP A 110 8.23 2.00 11.09
C TRP A 110 7.93 3.25 10.27
N SER A 111 7.44 3.05 9.05
CA SER A 111 6.86 4.15 8.27
C SER A 111 5.58 4.67 8.91
N GLU A 112 5.15 5.86 8.46
CA GLU A 112 3.75 6.24 8.62
C GLU A 112 2.83 5.21 7.95
N PRO A 113 1.60 5.01 8.46
CA PRO A 113 0.59 4.18 7.79
C PRO A 113 0.21 4.75 6.43
N SER A 114 -0.14 3.86 5.49
CA SER A 114 -0.78 4.24 4.23
C SER A 114 -2.13 4.94 4.45
N GLU A 115 -2.72 5.39 3.35
CA GLU A 115 -4.17 5.61 3.31
C GLU A 115 -4.93 4.33 3.69
N SER A 116 -6.19 4.49 4.07
CA SER A 116 -7.06 3.37 4.42
C SER A 116 -7.62 2.70 3.17
N LEU A 117 -7.67 1.37 3.18
CA LEU A 117 -8.35 0.55 2.18
C LEU A 117 -9.54 -0.14 2.85
N GLU A 118 -10.75 0.26 2.49
CA GLU A 118 -11.98 -0.43 2.90
C GLU A 118 -12.16 -1.70 2.03
N LEU A 119 -12.10 -2.88 2.65
CA LEU A 119 -12.47 -4.13 2.01
C LEU A 119 -13.95 -4.41 2.29
N VAL A 120 -14.77 -4.37 1.26
CA VAL A 120 -16.21 -4.62 1.34
C VAL A 120 -16.51 -6.03 0.84
N VAL A 121 -17.30 -6.78 1.61
CA VAL A 121 -17.75 -8.12 1.23
C VAL A 121 -19.20 -8.08 0.79
N THR A 122 -19.47 -8.55 -0.43
CA THR A 122 -20.84 -8.69 -0.95
C THR A 122 -21.33 -10.12 -0.78
N GLY A 123 -22.65 -10.32 -0.77
CA GLY A 123 -23.21 -11.67 -0.88
C GLY A 123 -22.82 -12.30 -2.22
N ASP A 124 -22.40 -13.57 -2.21
CA ASP A 124 -22.93 -14.62 -3.09
C ASP A 124 -22.23 -15.97 -2.86
N ARG A 125 -23.01 -16.98 -2.47
CA ARG A 125 -22.58 -18.39 -2.44
C ARG A 125 -22.44 -18.88 -3.88
N GLN A 126 -21.23 -18.96 -4.42
CA GLN A 126 -21.02 -19.79 -5.61
C GLN A 126 -21.22 -21.27 -5.24
N PRO A 127 -22.04 -22.04 -5.98
CA PRO A 127 -22.13 -23.49 -5.80
C PRO A 127 -20.76 -24.12 -6.03
N ALA A 128 -20.42 -25.13 -5.24
CA ALA A 128 -19.21 -25.92 -5.44
C ALA A 128 -19.16 -26.46 -6.89
N PRO A 129 -17.98 -26.55 -7.52
CA PRO A 129 -17.85 -27.23 -8.80
C PRO A 129 -18.30 -28.68 -8.62
N THR A 130 -19.47 -29.01 -9.15
CA THR A 130 -19.94 -30.38 -9.27
C THR A 130 -19.06 -31.00 -10.34
N GLY A 131 -18.07 -31.79 -9.91
CA GLY A 131 -17.31 -32.63 -10.80
C GLY A 131 -18.28 -33.55 -11.53
N GLU A 132 -18.44 -33.33 -12.82
CA GLU A 132 -19.08 -34.25 -13.75
C GLU A 132 -18.31 -35.57 -13.70
N VAL A 133 -18.93 -36.61 -13.12
CA VAL A 133 -18.54 -38.00 -13.38
C VAL A 133 -18.91 -38.28 -14.83
N LYS A 134 -17.91 -38.31 -15.71
CA LYS A 134 -18.03 -38.86 -17.05
C LYS A 134 -18.00 -40.38 -16.96
N GLU A 135 -19.02 -41.00 -17.56
CA GLU A 135 -19.26 -42.44 -17.77
C GLU A 135 -18.03 -43.35 -17.81
#